data_AF-V8PE34-F1
#
_entry.id   AF-V8PE34-F1
#
_cell.length_a   1.000
_cell.length_b   1.000
_cell.length_c   1.000
_cell.angle_alpha   90.00
_cell.angle_beta   90.00
_cell.angle_gamma   90.00
#
_symmetry.space_group_name_H-M   'P 1'
#
loop_
_entity.id
_entity.type
_entity.pdbx_description
1 polymer ?
#
loop_
_entity_poly.entity_id
_entity_poly.type
_entity_poly.pdbx_seq_one_letter_code
_entity_poly.pdbx_strand_id
1 'polypeptide(L)'
;MTATHSTLGSLQNPYANSIRSLEKNDFKNFGRLQALNISQNNINKIEDGAFIHTSHLEFLNLSANQLQLLSSSMFDGLMNLTTLLLASNKIYRINPSAFANLENLKKQKRKGQGTGYDYDAFLSYNTHDEKWVVDDLLPVLEKQYSWKVCLHHRDFEPGRSILENIVDNIYASRKTICIISHHYLESEWCSKEIQVASFRIFDDHKDVLVLIFLEDIPAEYLSPYHKMRKLLKTKTYLKWPEDEREIPLFWHKLNMAMKTGDGKEYENPVLAGFVPDEIP
;
A
#
# COMPACT_ATOMS: atom_id res chain seq x y z
N MET A 1 -23.94 -7.31 -34.23
CA MET A 1 -24.59 -8.64 -34.31
C MET A 1 -25.41 -8.82 -33.05
N THR A 2 -26.67 -9.17 -33.22
CA THR A 2 -27.68 -9.40 -32.18
C THR A 2 -27.27 -10.51 -31.22
N ALA A 3 -27.28 -10.25 -29.91
CA ALA A 3 -27.03 -11.27 -28.89
C ALA A 3 -28.29 -11.48 -28.04
N THR A 4 -28.98 -12.59 -28.30
CA THR A 4 -29.99 -13.19 -27.44
C THR A 4 -29.34 -14.05 -26.36
N HIS A 5 -29.90 -13.96 -25.16
CA HIS A 5 -29.84 -14.82 -23.97
C HIS A 5 -28.63 -15.76 -23.68
N SER A 6 -28.21 -15.66 -22.42
CA SER A 6 -27.68 -16.71 -21.54
C SER A 6 -26.37 -17.40 -21.92
N THR A 7 -25.26 -16.81 -21.46
CA THR A 7 -24.14 -17.46 -20.75
C THR A 7 -23.21 -16.34 -20.26
N LEU A 8 -22.57 -16.51 -19.09
CA LEU A 8 -21.56 -15.60 -18.53
C LEU A 8 -20.56 -15.17 -19.62
N GLY A 9 -20.76 -13.96 -20.15
CA GLY A 9 -19.98 -13.43 -21.25
C GLY A 9 -18.65 -12.86 -20.75
N SER A 10 -17.68 -13.73 -20.49
CA SER A 10 -16.28 -13.31 -20.51
C SER A 10 -15.96 -12.90 -21.96
N LEU A 11 -15.89 -11.60 -22.22
CA LEU A 11 -15.41 -11.08 -23.50
C LEU A 11 -13.90 -11.34 -23.59
N GLN A 12 -13.50 -12.56 -23.97
CA GLN A 12 -12.12 -12.86 -24.33
C GLN A 12 -12.04 -12.87 -25.85
N ASN A 13 -11.44 -11.82 -26.44
CA ASN A 13 -11.19 -11.75 -27.88
C ASN A 13 -9.83 -12.44 -28.18
N PRO A 14 -9.81 -13.62 -28.83
CA PRO A 14 -8.59 -14.37 -29.07
C PRO A 14 -7.64 -13.76 -30.13
N TYR A 15 -8.00 -12.62 -30.73
CA TYR A 15 -7.17 -11.88 -31.70
C TYR A 15 -6.70 -10.51 -31.21
N ALA A 16 -7.07 -10.10 -29.98
CA ALA A 16 -6.84 -8.75 -29.48
C ALA A 16 -5.51 -8.60 -28.71
N ASN A 17 -4.39 -9.09 -29.23
CA ASN A 17 -3.07 -8.92 -28.58
C ASN A 17 -2.44 -7.53 -28.83
N SER A 18 -3.24 -6.49 -29.06
CA SER A 18 -2.77 -5.18 -29.54
C SER A 18 -3.47 -3.96 -28.94
N ILE A 19 -4.29 -4.10 -27.89
CA ILE A 19 -4.91 -2.92 -27.26
C ILE A 19 -3.79 -2.10 -26.60
N ARG A 20 -3.63 -0.84 -27.02
CA ARG A 20 -2.59 0.08 -26.52
C ARG A 20 -3.12 1.12 -25.54
N SER A 21 -4.39 1.49 -25.68
CA SER A 21 -5.04 2.47 -24.82
C SER A 21 -6.52 2.16 -24.65
N LEU A 22 -7.08 2.60 -23.53
CA LEU A 22 -8.53 2.64 -23.30
C LEU A 22 -8.99 4.10 -23.23
N GLU A 23 -10.03 4.43 -23.98
CA GLU A 23 -10.65 5.75 -24.03
C GLU A 23 -11.93 5.79 -23.19
N LYS A 24 -12.34 7.01 -22.80
CA LYS A 24 -13.50 7.26 -21.92
C LYS A 24 -14.79 6.55 -22.36
N ASN A 25 -14.96 6.37 -23.67
CA ASN A 25 -16.19 5.90 -24.28
C ASN A 25 -16.14 4.45 -24.76
N ASP A 26 -15.02 3.75 -24.60
CA ASP A 26 -14.87 2.36 -25.07
C ASP A 26 -15.92 1.43 -24.46
N PHE A 27 -16.30 1.70 -23.20
CA PHE A 27 -17.26 0.90 -22.46
C PHE A 27 -18.67 1.50 -22.35
N LYS A 28 -18.99 2.58 -23.11
CA LYS A 28 -20.24 3.33 -22.95
C LYS A 28 -21.53 2.50 -23.09
N ASN A 29 -21.49 1.46 -23.92
CA ASN A 29 -22.64 0.58 -24.20
C ASN A 29 -22.63 -0.70 -23.35
N PHE A 30 -21.64 -0.88 -22.48
CA PHE A 30 -21.42 -2.11 -21.70
C PHE A 30 -21.83 -1.95 -20.24
N GLY A 31 -22.91 -1.22 -19.97
CA GLY A 31 -23.33 -0.90 -18.59
C GLY A 31 -23.75 -2.10 -17.73
N ARG A 32 -23.93 -3.28 -18.32
CA ARG A 32 -24.21 -4.55 -17.62
C ARG A 32 -22.99 -5.48 -17.50
N LEU A 33 -21.81 -5.02 -17.92
CA LEU A 33 -20.60 -5.82 -17.89
C LEU A 33 -20.19 -6.12 -16.44
N GLN A 34 -20.02 -7.40 -16.11
CA GLN A 34 -19.64 -7.86 -14.76
C GLN A 34 -18.18 -8.31 -14.67
N ALA A 35 -17.62 -8.84 -15.75
CA ALA A 35 -16.23 -9.29 -15.79
C ALA A 35 -15.56 -8.81 -17.07
N LEU A 36 -14.40 -8.18 -16.92
CA LEU A 36 -13.56 -7.71 -18.01
C LEU A 36 -12.15 -8.24 -17.84
N ASN A 37 -11.71 -9.08 -18.78
CA ASN A 37 -10.33 -9.54 -18.84
C ASN A 37 -9.66 -8.96 -20.09
N ILE A 38 -8.77 -7.99 -19.85
CA ILE A 38 -7.95 -7.33 -20.86
C ILE A 38 -6.46 -7.46 -20.50
N SER A 39 -6.13 -8.55 -19.82
CA SER A 39 -4.75 -8.92 -19.53
C SER A 39 -3.98 -9.31 -20.79
N GLN A 40 -2.65 -9.34 -20.70
CA GLN A 40 -1.74 -9.74 -21.79
C GLN A 40 -1.93 -8.88 -23.04
N ASN A 41 -2.06 -7.58 -22.82
CA ASN A 41 -2.18 -6.58 -23.88
C ASN A 41 -1.01 -5.60 -23.80
N ASN A 42 -1.02 -4.58 -24.67
CA ASN A 42 0.01 -3.55 -24.69
C ASN A 42 -0.52 -2.23 -24.11
N ILE A 43 -1.49 -2.28 -23.19
CA ILE A 43 -2.15 -1.09 -22.65
C ILE A 43 -1.13 -0.30 -21.83
N ASN A 44 -0.76 0.88 -22.30
CA ASN A 44 0.14 1.78 -21.60
C ASN A 44 -0.59 3.03 -21.05
N LYS A 45 -1.85 3.24 -21.48
CA LYS A 45 -2.66 4.39 -21.10
C LYS A 45 -4.13 3.99 -20.93
N ILE A 46 -4.73 4.42 -19.83
CA ILE A 46 -6.18 4.37 -19.61
C ILE A 46 -6.60 5.82 -19.34
N GLU A 47 -7.55 6.32 -20.11
CA GLU A 47 -8.11 7.66 -19.89
C GLU A 47 -8.92 7.70 -18.59
N ASP A 48 -8.86 8.84 -17.88
CA ASP A 48 -9.66 9.05 -16.68
C ASP A 48 -11.17 8.91 -17.00
N GLY A 49 -11.85 8.08 -16.20
CA GLY A 49 -13.26 7.75 -16.41
C GLY A 49 -13.53 6.78 -17.55
N ALA A 50 -12.54 6.05 -18.09
CA ALA A 50 -12.76 4.94 -19.04
C ALA A 50 -13.85 3.96 -18.59
N PHE A 51 -13.99 3.76 -17.28
CA PHE A 51 -14.94 2.82 -16.69
C PHE A 51 -16.19 3.49 -16.09
N ILE A 52 -16.45 4.77 -16.37
CA ILE A 52 -17.54 5.53 -15.73
C ILE A 52 -18.93 4.91 -16.00
N HIS A 53 -19.08 4.19 -17.10
CA HIS A 53 -20.32 3.56 -17.51
C HIS A 53 -20.46 2.09 -17.08
N THR A 54 -19.43 1.49 -16.44
CA THR A 54 -19.41 0.06 -16.08
C THR A 54 -19.59 -0.17 -14.58
N SER A 55 -20.67 0.37 -14.01
CA SER A 55 -20.94 0.28 -12.56
C SER A 55 -21.24 -1.12 -12.03
N HIS A 56 -21.59 -2.06 -12.91
CA HIS A 56 -21.83 -3.47 -12.55
C HIS A 56 -20.56 -4.32 -12.62
N LEU A 57 -19.41 -3.76 -12.98
CA LEU A 57 -18.17 -4.53 -13.12
C LEU A 57 -17.68 -4.99 -11.75
N GLU A 58 -17.53 -6.29 -11.58
CA GLU A 58 -17.07 -6.96 -10.36
C GLU A 58 -15.62 -7.45 -10.50
N PHE A 59 -15.22 -7.86 -11.70
CA PHE A 59 -13.87 -8.36 -11.99
C PHE A 59 -13.21 -7.57 -13.12
N LEU A 60 -12.02 -7.03 -12.86
CA LEU A 60 -11.19 -6.36 -13.84
C LEU A 60 -9.76 -6.92 -13.80
N ASN A 61 -9.34 -7.53 -14.90
CA ASN A 61 -7.97 -7.99 -15.07
C ASN A 61 -7.24 -7.15 -16.11
N LEU A 62 -6.28 -6.35 -15.63
CA LEU A 62 -5.36 -5.49 -16.38
C LEU A 62 -3.92 -6.02 -16.33
N SER A 63 -3.72 -7.27 -15.91
CA SER A 63 -2.39 -7.83 -15.72
C SER A 63 -1.63 -8.00 -17.03
N ALA A 64 -0.30 -8.07 -17.00
CA ALA A 64 0.56 -8.21 -18.17
C ALA A 64 0.27 -7.13 -19.23
N ASN A 65 0.27 -5.88 -18.79
CA ASN A 65 0.14 -4.68 -19.63
C ASN A 65 1.36 -3.76 -19.41
N GLN A 66 1.31 -2.52 -19.88
CA GLN A 66 2.42 -1.57 -19.85
C GLN A 66 2.06 -0.30 -19.05
N LEU A 67 1.11 -0.39 -18.11
CA LEU A 67 0.67 0.75 -17.29
C LEU A 67 1.81 1.25 -16.41
N GLN A 68 1.94 2.57 -16.31
CA GLN A 68 3.03 3.24 -15.59
C GLN A 68 2.54 4.13 -14.45
N LEU A 69 1.38 4.76 -14.67
CA LEU A 69 0.74 5.69 -13.75
C LEU A 69 -0.69 5.24 -13.50
N LEU A 70 -1.10 5.21 -12.24
CA LEU A 70 -2.51 5.13 -11.87
C LEU A 70 -2.98 6.52 -11.46
N SER A 71 -3.81 7.18 -12.26
CA SER A 71 -4.38 8.50 -11.96
C SER A 71 -5.55 8.40 -10.98
N SER A 72 -5.94 9.54 -10.38
CA SER A 72 -7.02 9.61 -9.38
C SER A 72 -8.37 9.11 -9.88
N SER A 73 -8.61 9.22 -11.19
CA SER A 73 -9.90 8.94 -11.82
C SER A 73 -9.85 7.78 -12.81
N MET A 74 -8.74 7.03 -12.83
CA MET A 74 -8.55 5.90 -13.74
C MET A 74 -9.64 4.84 -13.55
N PHE A 75 -10.06 4.62 -12.30
CA PHE A 75 -11.01 3.57 -11.91
C PHE A 75 -12.39 4.13 -11.52
N ASP A 76 -12.70 5.38 -11.90
CA ASP A 76 -14.00 5.98 -11.61
C ASP A 76 -15.14 5.20 -12.28
N GLY A 77 -16.25 5.06 -11.57
CA GLY A 77 -17.41 4.27 -11.97
C GLY A 77 -17.39 2.81 -11.55
N LEU A 78 -16.26 2.26 -11.11
CA LEU A 78 -16.09 0.86 -10.71
C LEU A 78 -16.61 0.56 -9.28
N MET A 79 -17.81 1.02 -8.95
CA MET A 79 -18.40 0.95 -7.60
C MET A 79 -18.60 -0.49 -7.10
N ASN A 80 -18.88 -1.43 -7.99
CA ASN A 80 -19.10 -2.84 -7.63
C ASN A 80 -17.87 -3.72 -7.75
N LEU A 81 -16.70 -3.16 -8.10
CA LEU A 81 -15.51 -3.94 -8.33
C LEU A 81 -15.06 -4.64 -7.05
N THR A 82 -14.86 -5.96 -7.13
CA THR A 82 -14.42 -6.81 -6.03
C THR A 82 -13.02 -7.36 -6.26
N THR A 83 -12.60 -7.45 -7.52
CA THR A 83 -11.28 -7.97 -7.91
C THR A 83 -10.66 -7.06 -8.96
N LEU A 84 -9.49 -6.52 -8.65
CA LEU A 84 -8.65 -5.76 -9.56
C LEU A 84 -7.28 -6.42 -9.64
N LEU A 85 -6.92 -6.93 -10.81
CA LEU A 85 -5.61 -7.52 -11.05
C LEU A 85 -4.79 -6.57 -11.92
N LEU A 86 -3.68 -6.08 -11.37
CA LEU A 86 -2.75 -5.18 -12.04
C LEU A 86 -1.39 -5.85 -12.31
N ALA A 87 -1.35 -7.18 -12.22
CA ALA A 87 -0.10 -7.93 -12.15
C ALA A 87 0.81 -7.68 -13.36
N SER A 88 2.13 -7.73 -13.25
CA SER A 88 3.04 -7.60 -14.41
C SER A 88 2.82 -6.34 -15.28
N ASN A 89 2.60 -5.18 -14.64
CA ASN A 89 2.65 -3.87 -15.29
C ASN A 89 3.97 -3.14 -14.99
N LYS A 90 4.14 -1.91 -15.51
CA LYS A 90 5.31 -1.05 -15.26
C LYS A 90 4.98 0.10 -14.29
N ILE A 91 4.05 -0.13 -13.36
CA ILE A 91 3.52 0.93 -12.50
C ILE A 91 4.65 1.41 -11.59
N TYR A 92 4.95 2.71 -11.63
CA TYR A 92 5.96 3.35 -10.78
C TYR A 92 5.43 4.60 -10.09
N ARG A 93 4.22 5.07 -10.43
CA ARG A 93 3.51 6.15 -9.76
C ARG A 93 2.04 5.77 -9.57
N ILE A 94 1.54 6.02 -8.37
CA ILE A 94 0.13 5.82 -8.03
C ILE A 94 -0.37 7.12 -7.42
N ASN A 95 -1.40 7.71 -8.01
CA ASN A 95 -2.06 8.85 -7.42
C ASN A 95 -2.74 8.41 -6.10
N PRO A 96 -2.61 9.19 -5.01
CA PRO A 96 -3.22 8.87 -3.72
C PRO A 96 -4.75 8.79 -3.71
N SER A 97 -5.45 9.05 -4.81
CA SER A 97 -6.89 8.84 -4.91
C SER A 97 -7.27 7.79 -5.94
N ALA A 98 -6.30 7.12 -6.57
CA ALA A 98 -6.55 6.19 -7.68
C ALA A 98 -7.55 5.09 -7.34
N PHE A 99 -7.55 4.60 -6.09
CA PHE A 99 -8.46 3.56 -5.62
C PHE A 99 -9.54 4.07 -4.67
N ALA A 100 -9.67 5.39 -4.49
CA ALA A 100 -10.57 5.99 -3.50
C ALA A 100 -12.03 5.57 -3.69
N ASN A 101 -12.46 5.32 -4.93
CA ASN A 101 -13.85 4.98 -5.26
C ASN A 101 -14.14 3.46 -5.33
N LEU A 102 -13.17 2.59 -4.98
CA LEU A 102 -13.29 1.13 -5.06
C LEU A 102 -13.79 0.51 -3.75
N GLU A 103 -14.96 0.95 -3.29
CA GLU A 103 -15.53 0.59 -1.98
C GLU A 103 -15.70 -0.91 -1.75
N ASN A 104 -16.17 -1.65 -2.75
CA ASN A 104 -16.38 -3.09 -2.62
C ASN A 104 -15.08 -3.90 -2.68
N LEU A 105 -14.06 -3.41 -3.40
CA LEU A 105 -12.72 -4.01 -3.45
C LEU A 105 -12.08 -3.93 -2.05
N LYS A 106 -12.22 -2.77 -1.39
CA LYS A 106 -11.79 -2.56 -0.01
C LYS A 106 -12.54 -3.49 0.95
N LYS A 107 -13.87 -3.62 0.80
CA LYS A 107 -14.69 -4.53 1.64
C LYS A 107 -14.38 -6.00 1.42
N GLN A 108 -14.03 -6.43 0.21
CA GLN A 108 -13.70 -7.82 -0.11
C GLN A 108 -12.35 -8.23 0.46
N LYS A 109 -11.33 -7.35 0.38
CA LYS A 109 -10.08 -7.54 1.15
C LYS A 109 -10.35 -7.68 2.66
N ARG A 110 -11.43 -7.07 3.17
CA ARG A 110 -11.86 -7.18 4.59
C ARG A 110 -12.76 -8.39 4.89
N LYS A 111 -13.38 -9.03 3.89
CA LYS A 111 -14.40 -10.10 4.08
C LYS A 111 -13.87 -11.53 3.93
N GLY A 112 -12.62 -11.72 3.50
CA GLY A 112 -11.98 -13.03 3.39
C GLY A 112 -11.32 -13.56 4.66
N GLN A 113 -11.30 -12.78 5.76
CA GLN A 113 -10.60 -13.16 6.99
C GLN A 113 -11.60 -13.29 8.15
N GLY A 114 -11.79 -14.53 8.62
CA GLY A 114 -11.98 -14.71 10.04
C GLY A 114 -10.72 -14.17 10.73
N THR A 115 -10.84 -13.02 11.39
CA THR A 115 -9.83 -12.35 12.21
C THR A 115 -8.39 -12.29 11.62
N GLY A 116 -8.05 -11.15 11.01
CA GLY A 116 -6.69 -10.60 11.11
C GLY A 116 -5.84 -10.69 9.85
N TYR A 117 -5.18 -9.56 9.57
CA TYR A 117 -4.05 -9.41 8.65
C TYR A 117 -3.11 -10.63 8.66
N ASP A 118 -2.58 -11.01 7.50
CA ASP A 118 -1.62 -12.11 7.39
C ASP A 118 -0.33 -11.83 8.15
N TYR A 119 -0.01 -10.55 8.37
CA TYR A 119 1.14 -10.08 9.14
C TYR A 119 0.74 -8.95 10.11
N ASP A 120 1.49 -8.80 11.20
CA ASP A 120 1.36 -7.66 12.10
C ASP A 120 2.01 -6.41 11.53
N ALA A 121 3.14 -6.56 10.82
CA ALA A 121 3.83 -5.46 10.16
C ALA A 121 4.44 -5.87 8.83
N PHE A 122 4.38 -4.95 7.87
CA PHE A 122 5.26 -4.94 6.70
C PHE A 122 6.47 -4.04 7.00
N LEU A 123 7.69 -4.55 6.77
CA LEU A 123 8.91 -3.75 6.86
C LEU A 123 9.32 -3.21 5.49
N SER A 124 9.52 -1.90 5.48
CA SER A 124 9.90 -1.10 4.33
C SER A 124 11.22 -0.42 4.65
N TYR A 125 12.31 -0.85 4.01
CA TYR A 125 13.67 -0.40 4.31
C TYR A 125 14.59 -0.52 3.08
N ASN A 126 15.78 0.07 3.15
CA ASN A 126 16.79 -0.03 2.09
C ASN A 126 17.77 -1.17 2.39
N THR A 127 18.26 -1.87 1.36
CA THR A 127 19.22 -2.98 1.54
C THR A 127 20.50 -2.59 2.27
N HIS A 128 20.91 -1.31 2.26
CA HIS A 128 22.05 -0.84 3.06
C HIS A 128 21.80 -0.96 4.56
N ASP A 129 20.54 -0.84 4.99
CA ASP A 129 20.12 -0.91 6.39
C ASP A 129 19.74 -2.35 6.81
N GLU A 130 19.87 -3.33 5.90
CA GLU A 130 19.45 -4.73 6.13
C GLU A 130 20.13 -5.34 7.34
N LYS A 131 21.41 -5.04 7.56
CA LYS A 131 22.15 -5.56 8.71
C LYS A 131 21.47 -5.19 10.02
N TRP A 132 21.13 -3.91 10.22
CA TRP A 132 20.44 -3.45 11.43
C TRP A 132 19.03 -4.05 11.54
N VAL A 133 18.32 -4.16 10.41
CA VAL A 133 16.98 -4.79 10.40
C VAL A 133 17.05 -6.25 10.86
N VAL A 134 18.00 -7.03 10.34
CA VAL A 134 18.11 -8.46 10.63
C VAL A 134 18.72 -8.73 12.00
N ASP A 135 19.73 -7.98 12.40
CA ASP A 135 20.49 -8.24 13.62
C ASP A 135 19.85 -7.59 14.86
N ASP A 136 19.24 -6.40 14.72
CA ASP A 136 18.72 -5.63 15.85
C ASP A 136 17.18 -5.62 15.91
N LEU A 137 16.50 -5.30 14.79
CA LEU A 137 15.03 -5.11 14.79
C LEU A 137 14.25 -6.43 14.80
N LEU A 138 14.54 -7.35 13.88
CA LEU A 138 13.78 -8.59 13.72
C LEU A 138 13.79 -9.48 14.96
N PRO A 139 14.91 -9.68 15.68
CA PRO A 139 14.91 -10.50 16.89
C PRO A 139 13.98 -9.94 17.97
N VAL A 140 13.90 -8.61 18.09
CA VAL A 140 12.99 -7.95 19.04
C VAL A 140 11.53 -8.13 18.60
N LEU A 141 11.22 -7.89 17.33
CA LEU A 141 9.84 -8.02 16.84
C LEU A 141 9.34 -9.47 16.85
N GLU A 142 10.09 -10.40 16.25
CA GLU A 142 9.64 -11.78 16.04
C GLU A 142 9.87 -12.67 17.27
N LYS A 143 10.99 -12.52 18.00
CA LYS A 143 11.30 -13.42 19.14
C LYS A 143 10.82 -12.86 20.46
N GLN A 144 11.06 -11.58 20.74
CA GLN A 144 10.70 -10.98 22.03
C GLN A 144 9.21 -10.60 22.09
N TYR A 145 8.68 -9.99 21.03
CA TYR A 145 7.28 -9.55 21.00
C TYR A 145 6.34 -10.48 20.23
N SER A 146 6.87 -11.50 19.54
CA SER A 146 6.07 -12.49 18.79
C SER A 146 5.19 -11.89 17.69
N TRP A 147 5.62 -10.77 17.09
CA TRP A 147 4.95 -10.17 15.95
C TRP A 147 5.31 -10.91 14.66
N LYS A 148 4.32 -11.16 13.81
CA LYS A 148 4.56 -11.75 12.48
C LYS A 148 4.91 -10.64 11.49
N VAL A 149 6.13 -10.64 10.97
CA VAL A 149 6.66 -9.56 10.14
C VAL A 149 6.81 -10.01 8.68
N CYS A 150 6.49 -9.14 7.73
CA CYS A 150 6.71 -9.36 6.30
C CYS A 150 7.94 -8.58 5.81
N LEU A 151 8.81 -9.24 5.05
CA LEU A 151 10.04 -8.72 4.48
C LEU A 151 10.08 -8.92 2.97
N HIS A 152 10.60 -7.94 2.24
CA HIS A 152 10.65 -8.00 0.78
C HIS A 152 11.60 -9.07 0.22
N HIS A 153 12.66 -9.44 0.94
CA HIS A 153 13.62 -10.46 0.47
C HIS A 153 13.23 -11.89 0.87
N ARG A 154 12.26 -12.05 1.79
CA ARG A 154 11.83 -13.35 2.33
C ARG A 154 10.48 -13.78 1.80
N ASP A 155 9.54 -12.84 1.74
CA ASP A 155 8.11 -13.14 1.62
C ASP A 155 7.52 -12.72 0.26
N PHE A 156 8.33 -12.11 -0.61
CA PHE A 156 7.87 -11.71 -1.94
C PHE A 156 7.75 -12.91 -2.87
N GLU A 157 6.68 -12.93 -3.65
CA GLU A 157 6.41 -13.96 -4.63
C GLU A 157 7.29 -13.73 -5.88
N PRO A 158 8.17 -14.69 -6.23
CA PRO A 158 9.02 -14.58 -7.43
C PRO A 158 8.17 -14.51 -8.70
N GLY A 159 8.59 -13.68 -9.65
CA GLY A 159 7.91 -13.52 -10.94
C GLY A 159 6.80 -12.47 -10.97
N ARG A 160 6.47 -11.84 -9.83
CA ARG A 160 5.54 -10.69 -9.76
C ARG A 160 6.27 -9.36 -9.78
N SER A 161 5.54 -8.27 -10.11
CA SER A 161 6.12 -6.93 -10.01
C SER A 161 6.46 -6.63 -8.56
N ILE A 162 7.61 -5.98 -8.36
CA ILE A 162 8.05 -5.56 -7.05
C ILE A 162 7.03 -4.63 -6.37
N LEU A 163 6.33 -3.79 -7.13
CA LEU A 163 5.29 -2.90 -6.59
C LEU A 163 4.02 -3.66 -6.15
N GLU A 164 3.66 -4.73 -6.84
CA GLU A 164 2.51 -5.55 -6.44
C GLU A 164 2.80 -6.28 -5.13
N ASN A 165 4.00 -6.84 -5.02
CA ASN A 165 4.46 -7.44 -3.77
C ASN A 165 4.40 -6.43 -2.61
N ILE A 166 4.81 -5.16 -2.82
CA ILE A 166 4.62 -4.12 -1.80
C ILE A 166 3.16 -3.93 -1.47
N VAL A 167 2.33 -3.64 -2.47
CA VAL A 167 0.94 -3.25 -2.27
C VAL A 167 0.22 -4.37 -1.51
N ASP A 168 0.34 -5.60 -1.98
CA ASP A 168 -0.33 -6.73 -1.35
C ASP A 168 0.18 -6.98 0.06
N ASN A 169 1.49 -6.93 0.30
CA ASN A 169 2.05 -7.13 1.64
C ASN A 169 1.73 -5.97 2.61
N ILE A 170 1.62 -4.74 2.13
CA ILE A 170 1.12 -3.61 2.93
C ILE A 170 -0.33 -3.85 3.32
N TYR A 171 -1.19 -4.28 2.40
CA TYR A 171 -2.60 -4.56 2.70
C TYR A 171 -2.81 -5.84 3.52
N ALA A 172 -1.89 -6.80 3.40
CA ALA A 172 -1.86 -8.03 4.19
C ALA A 172 -1.28 -7.82 5.59
N SER A 173 -0.72 -6.64 5.89
CA SER A 173 -0.09 -6.33 7.18
C SER A 173 -0.91 -5.34 8.00
N ARG A 174 -0.99 -5.48 9.32
CA ARG A 174 -1.74 -4.53 10.18
C ARG A 174 -1.10 -3.15 10.24
N LYS A 175 0.22 -3.09 10.32
CA LYS A 175 1.03 -1.86 10.30
C LYS A 175 2.02 -1.91 9.14
N THR A 176 2.55 -0.75 8.78
CA THR A 176 3.72 -0.61 7.92
C THR A 176 4.77 0.15 8.69
N ILE A 177 5.95 -0.44 8.85
CA ILE A 177 7.09 0.20 9.50
C ILE A 177 8.07 0.60 8.40
N CYS A 178 8.37 1.90 8.29
CA CYS A 178 9.38 2.39 7.37
C CYS A 178 10.65 2.75 8.14
N ILE A 179 11.77 2.15 7.75
CA ILE A 179 13.10 2.45 8.28
C ILE A 179 13.74 3.51 7.40
N ILE A 180 13.87 4.72 7.95
CA ILE A 180 14.27 5.92 7.23
C ILE A 180 15.75 6.21 7.52
N SER A 181 16.52 6.19 6.44
CA SER A 181 17.92 6.62 6.30
C SER A 181 18.06 7.49 5.04
N HIS A 182 19.21 8.11 4.82
CA HIS A 182 19.53 8.84 3.58
C HIS A 182 19.44 7.87 2.39
N HIS A 183 19.97 6.65 2.51
CA HIS A 183 19.87 5.62 1.47
C HIS A 183 18.43 5.24 1.16
N TYR A 184 17.58 5.15 2.18
CA TYR A 184 16.16 4.95 1.99
C TYR A 184 15.56 6.10 1.17
N LEU A 185 15.77 7.36 1.56
CA LEU A 185 15.18 8.53 0.89
C LEU A 185 15.64 8.76 -0.56
N GLU A 186 16.89 8.41 -0.86
CA GLU A 186 17.47 8.49 -2.21
C GLU A 186 16.94 7.38 -3.14
N SER A 187 16.42 6.30 -2.58
CA SER A 187 15.91 5.19 -3.39
C SER A 187 14.59 5.53 -4.06
N GLU A 188 14.46 5.20 -5.35
CA GLU A 188 13.15 5.25 -6.04
C GLU A 188 12.09 4.38 -5.34
N TRP A 189 12.56 3.40 -4.57
CA TRP A 189 11.78 2.46 -3.79
C TRP A 189 11.02 3.14 -2.64
N CYS A 190 11.70 3.91 -1.80
CA CYS A 190 11.09 4.67 -0.70
C CYS A 190 9.91 5.53 -1.15
N SER A 191 10.09 6.23 -2.28
CA SER A 191 9.04 7.08 -2.83
C SER A 191 7.78 6.28 -3.16
N LYS A 192 7.92 5.06 -3.67
CA LYS A 192 6.80 4.18 -4.05
C LYS A 192 6.12 3.59 -2.82
N GLU A 193 6.87 3.03 -1.87
CA GLU A 193 6.32 2.42 -0.66
C GLU A 193 5.60 3.44 0.23
N ILE A 194 6.23 4.60 0.47
CA ILE A 194 5.60 5.68 1.24
C ILE A 194 4.33 6.18 0.55
N GLN A 195 4.29 6.24 -0.79
CA GLN A 195 3.08 6.63 -1.50
C GLN A 195 1.95 5.63 -1.28
N VAL A 196 2.24 4.33 -1.34
CA VAL A 196 1.26 3.25 -1.09
C VAL A 196 0.81 3.24 0.38
N ALA A 197 1.75 3.28 1.32
CA ALA A 197 1.43 3.31 2.75
C ALA A 197 0.64 4.58 3.12
N SER A 198 1.02 5.73 2.56
CA SER A 198 0.26 6.98 2.74
C SER A 198 -1.15 6.86 2.21
N PHE A 199 -1.38 6.19 1.09
CA PHE A 199 -2.72 5.97 0.57
C PHE A 199 -3.57 5.18 1.56
N ARG A 200 -3.01 4.09 2.12
CA ARG A 200 -3.70 3.28 3.12
C ARG A 200 -4.13 4.09 4.35
N ILE A 201 -3.33 5.08 4.79
CA ILE A 201 -3.73 6.00 5.88
C ILE A 201 -4.99 6.81 5.50
N PHE A 202 -5.04 7.35 4.28
CA PHE A 202 -6.16 8.17 3.82
C PHE A 202 -7.44 7.36 3.59
N ASP A 203 -7.30 6.11 3.15
CA ASP A 203 -8.42 5.25 2.83
C ASP A 203 -9.16 4.74 4.06
N ASP A 204 -8.47 4.66 5.20
CA ASP A 204 -8.92 3.84 6.33
C ASP A 204 -8.95 4.60 7.67
N HIS A 205 -8.60 5.90 7.71
CA HIS A 205 -8.56 6.76 8.91
C HIS A 205 -7.77 6.20 10.11
N LYS A 206 -6.76 5.35 9.86
CA LYS A 206 -6.08 4.57 10.89
C LYS A 206 -4.61 4.93 11.00
N ASP A 207 -4.11 4.81 12.24
CA ASP A 207 -2.70 4.81 12.60
C ASP A 207 -2.00 3.56 12.05
N VAL A 208 -1.76 3.49 10.73
CA VAL A 208 -1.19 2.29 10.08
C VAL A 208 0.30 2.40 9.80
N LEU A 209 0.91 3.57 9.97
CA LEU A 209 2.30 3.83 9.59
C LEU A 209 3.16 4.16 10.81
N VAL A 210 4.25 3.41 10.99
CA VAL A 210 5.27 3.68 12.01
C VAL A 210 6.56 4.08 11.29
N LEU A 211 7.11 5.24 11.62
CA LEU A 211 8.37 5.72 11.03
C LEU A 211 9.50 5.56 12.04
N ILE A 212 10.59 4.90 11.64
CA ILE A 212 11.81 4.75 12.44
C ILE A 212 12.94 5.46 11.70
N PHE A 213 13.57 6.44 12.33
CA PHE A 213 14.73 7.15 11.78
C PHE A 213 16.00 6.56 12.37
N LEU A 214 16.89 5.99 11.53
CA LEU A 214 18.18 5.46 11.99
C LEU A 214 19.23 6.55 12.23
N GLU A 215 19.01 7.73 11.65
CA GLU A 215 19.92 8.85 11.71
C GLU A 215 19.15 10.17 11.64
N ASP A 216 19.84 11.27 11.96
CA ASP A 216 19.29 12.61 11.77
C ASP A 216 19.28 12.99 10.29
N ILE A 217 18.08 13.19 9.76
CA ILE A 217 17.87 13.60 8.38
C ILE A 217 17.47 15.08 8.35
N PRO A 218 18.28 15.96 7.74
CA PRO A 218 17.93 17.37 7.58
C PRO A 218 16.62 17.54 6.82
N ALA A 219 15.81 18.52 7.22
CA ALA A 219 14.50 18.80 6.64
C ALA A 219 14.53 19.09 5.12
N GLU A 220 15.68 19.45 4.58
CA GLU A 220 15.90 19.76 3.16
C GLU A 220 15.80 18.52 2.27
N TYR A 221 16.32 17.37 2.72
CA TYR A 221 16.23 16.08 2.01
C TYR A 221 14.82 15.48 2.04
N LEU A 222 13.97 16.00 2.93
CA LEU A 222 12.56 15.60 3.07
C LEU A 222 11.62 16.41 2.14
N SER A 223 12.14 17.46 1.49
CA SER A 223 11.44 18.43 0.63
C SER A 223 10.60 17.85 -0.53
N PRO A 224 11.03 16.80 -1.27
CA PRO A 224 10.20 16.21 -2.33
C PRO A 224 8.92 15.55 -1.79
N TYR A 225 8.93 15.21 -0.50
CA TYR A 225 7.89 14.45 0.18
C TYR A 225 7.07 15.36 1.08
N HIS A 226 6.38 16.36 0.52
CA HIS A 226 5.54 17.32 1.25
C HIS A 226 4.62 16.69 2.33
N LYS A 227 4.19 15.44 2.12
CA LYS A 227 3.43 14.64 3.11
C LYS A 227 4.27 14.13 4.28
N MET A 228 5.49 13.67 4.05
CA MET A 228 6.43 13.26 5.10
C MET A 228 6.76 14.44 6.02
N ARG A 229 6.89 15.65 5.47
CA ARG A 229 7.03 16.87 6.28
C ARG A 229 5.82 17.12 7.18
N LYS A 230 4.60 16.76 6.76
CA LYS A 230 3.39 16.87 7.60
C LYS A 230 3.37 15.80 8.70
N LEU A 231 3.79 14.57 8.41
CA LEU A 231 3.91 13.47 9.38
C LEU A 231 5.02 13.73 10.42
N LEU A 232 6.14 14.32 9.99
CA LEU A 232 7.22 14.73 10.90
C LEU A 232 6.82 15.87 11.83
N LYS A 233 5.96 16.78 11.36
CA LYS A 233 5.40 17.85 12.19
C LYS A 233 4.48 17.32 13.30
N THR A 234 3.90 16.14 13.14
CA THR A 234 3.05 15.53 14.19
C THR A 234 3.84 14.71 15.21
N LYS A 235 5.18 14.65 15.12
CA LYS A 235 6.07 13.90 16.04
C LYS A 235 5.69 12.43 16.24
N THR A 236 5.12 11.80 15.22
CA THR A 236 4.65 10.40 15.26
C THR A 236 5.72 9.38 14.85
N TYR A 237 7.00 9.72 14.99
CA TYR A 237 8.13 8.88 14.58
C TYR A 237 9.02 8.51 15.77
N LEU A 238 9.76 7.42 15.61
CA LEU A 238 10.76 6.96 16.56
C LEU A 238 12.14 7.24 15.99
N LYS A 239 13.04 7.83 16.78
CA LYS A 239 14.44 8.00 16.41
C LYS A 239 15.25 6.91 17.11
N TRP A 240 16.13 6.24 16.36
CA TRP A 240 17.10 5.34 16.94
C TRP A 240 18.06 6.12 17.85
N PRO A 241 18.21 5.73 19.14
CA PRO A 241 18.98 6.53 20.09
C PRO A 241 20.49 6.41 19.86
N GLU A 242 21.20 7.52 20.08
CA GLU A 242 22.67 7.53 20.12
C GLU A 242 23.20 7.02 21.46
N ASP A 243 22.42 7.20 22.53
CA ASP A 243 22.74 6.71 23.87
C ASP A 243 22.17 5.30 24.08
N GLU A 244 23.06 4.33 24.31
CA GLU A 244 22.67 2.93 24.53
C GLU A 244 21.68 2.76 25.69
N ARG A 245 21.69 3.68 26.68
CA ARG A 245 20.77 3.65 27.83
C ARG A 245 19.31 3.88 27.42
N GLU A 246 19.08 4.50 26.26
CA GLU A 246 17.74 4.79 25.73
C GLU A 246 17.19 3.70 24.81
N ILE A 247 18.01 2.72 24.41
CA ILE A 247 17.60 1.60 23.53
C ILE A 247 16.39 0.82 24.09
N PRO A 248 16.33 0.46 25.39
CA PRO A 248 15.16 -0.22 25.95
C PRO A 248 13.87 0.60 25.81
N LEU A 249 13.97 1.93 25.98
CA LEU A 249 12.84 2.84 25.84
C LEU A 249 12.37 2.93 24.39
N PHE A 250 13.30 2.92 23.43
CA PHE A 250 12.98 2.86 22.00
C PHE A 250 12.14 1.61 21.67
N TRP A 251 12.57 0.42 22.11
CA TRP A 251 11.83 -0.82 21.87
C TRP A 251 10.46 -0.83 22.52
N HIS A 252 10.34 -0.30 23.74
CA HIS A 252 9.06 -0.14 24.41
C HIS A 252 8.10 0.75 23.61
N LYS A 253 8.58 1.91 23.13
CA LYS A 253 7.78 2.82 22.29
C LYS A 253 7.36 2.18 20.97
N LEU A 254 8.25 1.41 20.34
CA LEU A 254 7.93 0.65 19.13
C LEU A 254 6.82 -0.37 19.37
N ASN A 255 6.91 -1.14 20.46
CA ASN A 255 5.88 -2.11 20.81
C ASN A 255 4.53 -1.44 21.11
N MET A 256 4.53 -0.27 21.75
CA MET A 256 3.31 0.52 21.96
C MET A 256 2.70 0.97 20.64
N ALA A 257 3.50 1.53 19.72
CA ALA A 257 3.05 1.94 18.39
C ALA A 257 2.52 0.76 17.54
N MET A 258 3.06 -0.44 17.78
CA MET A 258 2.55 -1.68 17.18
C MET A 258 1.23 -2.14 17.80
N LYS A 259 0.95 -1.82 19.06
CA LYS A 259 -0.30 -2.22 19.76
C LYS A 259 -1.47 -1.26 19.53
N THR A 260 -1.24 -0.02 19.09
CA THR A 260 -2.33 0.92 18.80
C THR A 260 -3.23 0.32 17.71
N GLY A 261 -4.52 0.14 18.04
CA GLY A 261 -5.53 -0.49 17.19
C GLY A 261 -6.48 0.52 16.54
N ASP A 262 -7.38 0.03 15.69
CA ASP A 262 -8.37 0.79 14.90
C ASP A 262 -9.49 1.45 15.75
N GLY A 263 -9.24 1.76 17.03
CA GLY A 263 -10.27 2.19 17.98
C GLY A 263 -9.79 3.28 18.93
N LYS A 264 -10.31 4.49 18.68
CA LYS A 264 -10.29 5.70 19.52
C LYS A 264 -8.92 6.39 19.66
N GLU A 265 -8.80 7.54 18.99
CA GLU A 265 -7.75 8.57 19.11
C GLU A 265 -7.59 9.18 20.53
N TYR A 266 -8.20 8.60 21.56
CA TYR A 266 -8.19 9.13 22.91
C TYR A 266 -7.73 8.06 23.89
N GLU A 267 -6.43 7.75 23.86
CA GLU A 267 -5.64 7.24 24.99
C GLU A 267 -4.23 6.87 24.49
N ASN A 268 -3.45 7.85 24.02
CA ASN A 268 -2.00 7.65 24.04
C ASN A 268 -1.22 8.98 24.16
N PRO A 269 -0.96 9.47 25.39
CA PRO A 269 -0.24 10.71 25.65
C PRO A 269 1.22 10.73 25.15
N VAL A 270 1.79 9.56 24.84
CA VAL A 270 3.24 9.41 24.65
C VAL A 270 3.70 9.87 23.26
N LEU A 271 2.85 9.78 22.23
CA LEU A 271 3.17 10.35 20.90
C LEU A 271 2.98 11.88 20.84
N ALA A 272 2.32 12.47 21.85
CA ALA A 272 2.11 13.92 21.96
C ALA A 272 3.18 14.64 22.81
N GLY A 273 4.20 13.93 23.30
CA GLY A 273 5.29 14.55 24.07
C GLY A 273 4.96 14.84 25.53
N PHE A 274 4.04 14.11 26.16
CA PHE A 274 3.91 14.11 27.62
C PHE A 274 4.78 13.02 28.24
N VAL A 275 5.75 13.44 29.04
CA VAL A 275 6.39 12.61 30.07
C VAL A 275 5.38 12.54 31.22
N PRO A 276 4.86 11.38 31.61
CA PRO A 276 4.17 11.25 32.89
C PRO A 276 5.23 11.39 33.98
N ASP A 277 5.07 12.38 34.84
CA ASP A 277 5.84 12.46 36.09
C ASP A 277 5.65 11.16 36.89
N GLU A 278 6.78 10.63 37.35
CA GLU A 278 6.92 9.66 38.45
C GLU A 278 6.35 8.24 38.23
N ILE A 279 7.26 7.29 38.07
CA ILE A 279 7.02 5.88 38.44
C ILE A 279 7.55 5.73 39.89
N PRO A 280 6.78 5.11 40.81
CA PRO A 280 7.26 4.82 42.17
C PRO A 280 8.41 3.80 42.21
#